data_AF-A0A2E9KM52-F1
#
_entry.id   AF-A0A2E9KM52-F1
#
_cell.length_a   1.000
_cell.length_b   1.000
_cell.length_c   1.000
_cell.angle_alpha   90.00
_cell.angle_beta   90.00
_cell.angle_gamma   90.00
#
_symmetry.space_group_name_H-M   'P 1'
#
loop_
_entity.id
_entity.type
_entity.pdbx_description
1 polymer ?
#
loop_
_entity_poly.entity_id
_entity_poly.type
_entity_poly.pdbx_seq_one_letter_code
_entity_poly.pdbx_strand_id
1 'polypeptide(L)'
;MARGRATRKGVFTRWWESKKDSHFQIVTYVTILSCASMLWGFIFLFILGGASDPSHQDRMVPFSWLCLVGGSLISFYTLPEFGYYWSQRGALEEILALDARTEVLRRRKEAEDAAAMLGPKYQSRLMGLYANFQIRGGKRFKVEPSPPKNFLSKRISLEKEKIEYEWWQTEDSRLSYWLPGLHSLKLKKVNRTIIVLSASAILLLSLNTIFGISIGLGGINNDTIDLSAYILSMERITFSPPHLDSVSLLLIAFFSIILDFTKPLVKYQEEE
;
A
#
# COMPACT_ATOMS: atom_id res chain seq x y z
N MET A 1 -25.29 -27.91 38.80
CA MET A 1 -25.15 -27.31 37.45
C MET A 1 -24.57 -25.91 37.58
N ALA A 2 -23.25 -25.76 37.42
CA ALA A 2 -22.60 -24.45 37.47
C ALA A 2 -22.70 -23.78 36.09
N ARG A 3 -23.51 -22.72 35.96
CA ARG A 3 -23.52 -21.86 34.78
C ARG A 3 -22.15 -21.17 34.69
N GLY A 4 -21.37 -21.49 33.67
CA GLY A 4 -20.11 -20.84 33.39
C GLY A 4 -20.30 -19.32 33.32
N ARG A 5 -19.60 -18.60 34.19
CA ARG A 5 -19.63 -17.15 34.30
C ARG A 5 -19.04 -16.58 33.01
N ALA A 6 -19.89 -16.12 32.10
CA ALA A 6 -19.45 -15.43 30.89
C ALA A 6 -18.67 -14.17 31.31
N THR A 7 -17.34 -14.26 31.29
CA THR A 7 -16.45 -13.11 31.51
C THR A 7 -16.81 -12.04 30.48
N ARG A 8 -17.23 -10.87 30.96
CA ARG A 8 -17.51 -9.70 30.11
C ARG A 8 -16.22 -9.35 29.36
N LYS A 9 -16.07 -9.84 28.13
CA LYS A 9 -14.99 -9.44 27.23
C LYS A 9 -14.95 -7.91 27.16
N GLY A 10 -13.77 -7.30 27.20
CA GLY A 10 -13.59 -5.85 27.11
C GLY A 10 -14.12 -5.27 25.79
N VAL A 11 -14.39 -3.96 25.77
CA VAL A 11 -14.95 -3.27 24.60
C VAL A 11 -14.07 -3.47 23.36
N PHE A 12 -12.75 -3.39 23.53
CA PHE A 12 -11.78 -3.66 22.46
C PHE A 12 -11.85 -5.10 21.94
N THR A 13 -11.88 -6.10 22.82
CA THR A 13 -11.99 -7.50 22.39
C THR A 13 -13.30 -7.81 21.69
N ARG A 14 -14.42 -7.19 22.09
CA ARG A 14 -15.70 -7.34 21.38
C ARG A 14 -15.68 -6.64 20.02
N TRP A 15 -15.09 -5.45 19.95
CA TRP A 15 -14.91 -4.73 18.71
C TRP A 15 -14.02 -5.50 17.74
N TRP A 16 -12.91 -6.05 18.25
CA TRP A 16 -12.00 -6.90 17.48
C TRP A 16 -12.74 -8.15 16.98
N GLU A 17 -13.44 -8.88 17.84
CA GLU A 17 -14.23 -10.05 17.42
C GLU A 17 -15.32 -9.70 16.38
N SER A 18 -15.92 -8.51 16.48
CA SER A 18 -16.90 -8.00 15.52
C SER A 18 -16.30 -7.66 14.14
N LYS A 19 -14.98 -7.49 14.04
CA LYS A 19 -14.27 -7.10 12.81
C LYS A 19 -13.46 -8.24 12.19
N LYS A 20 -13.81 -9.49 12.50
CA LYS A 20 -13.12 -10.70 12.02
C LYS A 20 -12.88 -10.72 10.49
N ASP A 21 -13.83 -10.23 9.71
CA ASP A 21 -13.72 -10.19 8.25
C ASP A 21 -12.74 -9.14 7.70
N SER A 22 -12.30 -8.20 8.55
CA SER A 22 -11.39 -7.11 8.22
C SER A 22 -10.08 -7.15 9.03
N HIS A 23 -9.83 -8.20 9.82
CA HIS A 23 -8.61 -8.34 10.63
C HIS A 23 -7.35 -8.18 9.78
N PHE A 24 -7.31 -8.86 8.64
CA PHE A 24 -6.19 -8.74 7.70
C PHE A 24 -5.95 -7.29 7.26
N GLN A 25 -7.01 -6.54 6.96
CA GLN A 25 -6.89 -5.14 6.53
C GLN A 25 -6.38 -4.25 7.65
N ILE A 26 -6.93 -4.40 8.86
CA ILE A 26 -6.53 -3.60 10.03
C ILE A 26 -5.06 -3.85 10.36
N VAL A 27 -4.63 -5.11 10.45
CA VAL A 27 -3.23 -5.49 10.72
C VAL A 27 -2.31 -4.92 9.64
N THR A 28 -2.72 -5.00 8.37
CA THR A 28 -1.96 -4.43 7.25
C THR A 28 -1.78 -2.93 7.40
N TYR A 29 -2.85 -2.17 7.64
CA TYR A 29 -2.76 -0.71 7.82
C TYR A 29 -1.94 -0.27 9.01
N VAL A 30 -2.11 -0.94 10.14
CA VAL A 30 -1.34 -0.66 11.34
C VAL A 30 0.13 -0.91 11.07
N THR A 31 0.48 -2.00 10.38
CA THR A 31 1.86 -2.29 9.96
C THR A 31 2.42 -1.20 9.04
N ILE A 32 1.65 -0.78 8.04
CA ILE A 32 2.05 0.28 7.10
C ILE A 32 2.29 1.59 7.83
N LEU A 33 1.34 2.04 8.64
CA LEU A 33 1.41 3.30 9.37
C LEU A 33 2.57 3.28 10.37
N SER A 34 2.78 2.15 11.02
CA SER A 34 3.88 1.92 11.94
C SER A 34 5.25 1.97 11.22
N CYS A 35 5.37 1.33 10.06
CA CYS A 35 6.57 1.38 9.23
C CYS A 35 6.82 2.79 8.68
N ALA A 36 5.78 3.48 8.21
CA ALA A 36 5.87 4.86 7.74
C ALA A 36 6.29 5.84 8.85
N SER A 37 5.73 5.67 10.06
CA SER A 37 6.11 6.45 11.26
C SER A 37 7.56 6.19 11.66
N MET A 38 8.01 4.93 11.59
CA MET A 38 9.40 4.57 11.85
C MET A 38 10.34 5.16 10.81
N LEU A 39 9.99 5.08 9.52
CA LEU A 39 10.76 5.69 8.43
C LEU A 39 10.85 7.20 8.58
N TRP A 40 9.74 7.89 8.88
CA TRP A 40 9.74 9.33 9.15
C TRP A 40 10.71 9.69 10.28
N GLY A 41 10.58 9.01 11.43
CA GLY A 41 11.44 9.27 12.58
C GLY A 41 12.92 9.02 12.27
N PHE A 42 13.23 7.95 11.53
CA PHE A 42 14.59 7.62 11.13
C PHE A 42 15.19 8.67 10.18
N ILE A 43 14.45 9.03 9.13
CA ILE A 43 14.86 10.01 8.12
C ILE A 43 15.10 11.37 8.79
N PHE A 44 14.16 11.85 9.61
CA PHE A 44 14.27 13.14 10.26
C PHE A 44 15.45 13.24 11.24
N LEU A 45 15.65 12.21 12.08
CA LEU A 45 16.66 12.24 13.13
C LEU A 45 18.08 11.98 12.61
N PHE A 46 18.24 11.05 11.66
CA PHE A 46 19.57 10.57 11.25
C PHE A 46 20.01 11.06 9.86
N ILE A 47 19.10 11.23 8.91
CA ILE A 47 19.46 11.65 7.53
C ILE A 47 19.41 13.17 7.41
N LEU A 48 18.35 13.79 7.93
CA LEU A 48 18.16 15.24 7.90
C LEU A 48 18.75 15.95 9.11
N GLY A 49 19.57 15.31 9.94
CA GLY A 49 20.28 15.98 11.04
C GLY A 49 19.40 16.76 12.03
N GLY A 50 18.08 16.53 12.07
CA GLY A 50 17.11 17.39 12.75
C GLY A 50 17.26 17.45 14.27
N ALA A 51 18.10 16.60 14.86
CA ALA A 51 18.51 16.66 16.26
C ALA A 51 19.54 17.77 16.56
N SER A 52 20.17 18.36 15.54
CA SER A 52 21.29 19.30 15.66
C SER A 52 20.86 20.76 15.49
N ASP A 53 19.67 21.02 14.95
CA ASP A 53 19.16 22.38 14.69
C ASP A 53 18.34 22.94 15.87
N PRO A 54 18.75 24.07 16.46
CA PRO A 54 18.11 24.65 17.64
C PRO A 54 16.71 25.24 17.36
N SER A 55 16.36 25.51 16.10
CA SER A 55 15.05 26.07 15.69
C SER A 55 13.92 25.03 15.68
N HIS A 56 14.23 23.74 15.50
CA HIS A 56 13.23 22.66 15.37
C HIS A 56 13.09 21.81 16.63
N GLN A 57 13.82 22.17 17.69
CA GLN A 57 14.05 21.37 18.89
C GLN A 57 12.81 21.26 19.80
N ASP A 58 11.99 22.31 19.88
CA ASP A 58 10.91 22.40 20.88
C ASP A 58 9.71 21.48 20.61
N ARG A 59 9.45 21.10 19.35
CA ARG A 59 8.25 20.30 19.00
C ARG A 59 8.47 19.20 17.97
N MET A 60 9.32 19.42 16.96
CA MET A 60 9.51 18.44 15.89
C MET A 60 10.41 17.28 16.34
N VAL A 61 11.49 17.57 17.07
CA VAL A 61 12.40 16.53 17.61
C VAL A 61 11.68 15.54 18.54
N PRO A 62 10.95 15.96 19.59
CA PRO A 62 10.25 15.01 20.46
C PRO A 62 9.14 14.24 19.73
N PHE A 63 8.45 14.85 18.77
CA PHE A 63 7.46 14.17 17.94
C PHE A 63 8.08 13.09 17.05
N SER A 64 9.20 13.40 16.39
CA SER A 64 9.92 12.44 15.54
C SER A 64 10.49 11.27 16.34
N TRP A 65 10.97 11.51 17.56
CA TRP A 65 11.34 10.46 18.50
C TRP A 65 10.15 9.59 18.91
N LEU A 66 9.00 10.21 19.22
CA LEU A 66 7.76 9.49 19.52
C LEU A 66 7.33 8.63 18.33
N CYS A 67 7.38 9.17 17.12
CA CYS A 67 7.09 8.44 15.88
C CYS A 67 8.05 7.27 15.65
N LEU A 68 9.35 7.45 15.93
CA LEU A 68 10.36 6.40 15.78
C LEU A 68 10.13 5.28 16.80
N VAL A 69 10.08 5.61 18.09
CA VAL A 69 9.94 4.64 19.17
C VAL A 69 8.56 3.99 19.14
N GLY A 70 7.50 4.80 19.00
CA GLY A 70 6.13 4.32 18.87
C GLY A 70 5.94 3.43 17.65
N GLY A 71 6.45 3.85 16.49
CA GLY A 71 6.45 3.04 15.27
C GLY A 71 7.25 1.75 15.44
N SER A 72 8.42 1.78 16.10
CA SER A 72 9.20 0.57 16.34
C SER A 72 8.48 -0.42 17.26
N LEU A 73 7.89 0.06 18.36
CA LEU A 73 7.17 -0.78 19.32
C LEU A 73 5.92 -1.42 18.71
N ILE A 74 5.11 -0.64 17.97
CA ILE A 74 3.90 -1.16 17.30
C ILE A 74 4.28 -2.17 16.21
N SER A 75 5.32 -1.85 15.44
CA SER A 75 5.87 -2.72 14.40
C SER A 75 6.30 -4.08 14.97
N PHE A 76 6.95 -4.10 16.13
CA PHE A 76 7.41 -5.35 16.75
C PHE A 76 6.27 -6.37 16.96
N TYR A 77 5.06 -5.91 17.29
CA TYR A 77 3.90 -6.79 17.45
C TYR A 77 3.16 -7.05 16.14
N THR A 78 3.05 -6.05 15.27
CA THR A 78 2.20 -6.16 14.07
C THR A 78 2.92 -6.84 12.91
N LEU A 79 4.25 -6.72 12.80
CA LEU A 79 5.05 -7.40 11.76
C LEU A 79 4.92 -8.93 11.77
N PRO A 80 5.10 -9.65 12.90
CA PRO A 80 4.98 -11.11 12.89
C PRO A 80 3.56 -11.56 12.52
N GLU A 81 2.54 -10.86 13.00
CA GLU A 81 1.15 -11.14 12.61
C GLU A 81 0.93 -10.90 11.12
N PHE A 82 1.42 -9.77 10.59
CA PHE A 82 1.36 -9.47 9.17
C PHE A 82 2.09 -10.52 8.33
N GLY A 83 3.28 -10.96 8.76
CA GLY A 83 4.06 -12.00 8.10
C GLY A 83 3.31 -13.33 8.03
N TYR A 84 2.61 -13.71 9.10
CA TYR A 84 1.76 -14.91 9.11
C TYR A 84 0.62 -14.79 8.09
N TYR A 85 -0.13 -13.69 8.09
CA TYR A 85 -1.18 -13.47 7.09
C TYR A 85 -0.64 -13.43 5.66
N TRP A 86 0.54 -12.83 5.46
CA TRP A 86 1.19 -12.74 4.15
C TRP A 86 1.60 -14.12 3.62
N SER A 87 2.13 -14.98 4.50
CA SER A 87 2.47 -16.36 4.16
C SER A 87 1.22 -17.16 3.75
N GLN A 88 0.13 -17.06 4.53
CA GLN A 88 -1.14 -17.71 4.20
C GLN A 88 -1.73 -17.21 2.88
N ARG A 89 -1.58 -15.91 2.59
CA ARG A 89 -1.94 -15.35 1.30
C ARG A 89 -1.12 -15.94 0.16
N GLY A 90 0.19 -16.06 0.33
CA GLY A 90 1.07 -16.68 -0.67
C GLY A 90 0.69 -18.13 -0.95
N ALA A 91 0.44 -18.93 0.09
CA ALA A 91 -0.02 -20.31 -0.04
C ALA A 91 -1.36 -20.41 -0.78
N LEU A 92 -2.31 -19.51 -0.47
CA LEU A 92 -3.59 -19.48 -1.18
C LEU A 92 -3.44 -19.06 -2.65
N GLU A 93 -2.60 -18.08 -2.95
CA GLU A 93 -2.33 -17.63 -4.32
C GLU A 93 -1.64 -18.72 -5.17
N GLU A 94 -0.77 -19.53 -4.55
CA GLU A 94 -0.19 -20.74 -5.17
C GLU A 94 -1.29 -21.75 -5.52
N ILE A 95 -2.20 -22.02 -4.58
CA ILE A 95 -3.31 -22.97 -4.80
C ILE A 95 -4.28 -22.46 -5.86
N LEU A 96 -4.59 -21.16 -5.86
CA LEU A 96 -5.41 -20.52 -6.88
C LEU A 96 -4.74 -20.52 -8.27
N ALA A 97 -3.42 -20.72 -8.35
CA ALA A 97 -2.69 -20.84 -9.60
C ALA A 97 -2.59 -22.28 -10.12
N LEU A 98 -3.06 -23.28 -9.36
CA LEU A 98 -3.03 -24.68 -9.79
C LEU A 98 -4.10 -24.95 -10.85
N ASP A 99 -3.67 -25.50 -11.98
CA ASP A 99 -4.55 -25.93 -13.08
C ASP A 99 -5.06 -27.38 -12.93
N ALA A 100 -4.54 -28.14 -11.95
CA ALA A 100 -4.88 -29.56 -11.78
C ALA A 100 -5.94 -29.78 -10.68
N ARG A 101 -7.11 -30.30 -11.08
CA ARG A 101 -8.24 -30.63 -10.19
C ARG A 101 -7.86 -31.52 -9.00
N THR A 102 -7.00 -32.51 -9.22
CA THR A 102 -6.57 -33.48 -8.19
C THR A 102 -5.68 -32.85 -7.12
N GLU A 103 -4.80 -31.93 -7.52
CA GLU A 103 -3.91 -31.22 -6.60
C GLU A 103 -4.67 -30.17 -5.77
N VAL A 104 -5.68 -29.53 -6.37
CA VAL A 104 -6.61 -28.63 -5.66
C VAL A 104 -7.44 -29.38 -4.61
N LEU A 105 -7.87 -30.60 -4.91
CA LEU A 105 -8.57 -31.47 -3.94
C LEU A 105 -7.65 -31.90 -2.79
N ARG A 106 -6.37 -32.18 -3.07
CA ARG A 106 -5.37 -32.57 -2.07
C ARG A 106 -5.09 -31.45 -1.08
N ARG A 107 -4.92 -30.20 -1.54
CA ARG A 107 -4.65 -29.02 -0.70
C ARG A 107 -5.91 -28.27 -0.27
N ARG A 108 -7.09 -28.88 -0.41
CA ARG A 108 -8.38 -28.25 -0.11
C ARG A 108 -8.45 -27.69 1.31
N LYS A 109 -8.01 -28.47 2.30
CA LYS A 109 -8.08 -28.07 3.71
C LYS A 109 -7.23 -26.83 3.98
N GLU A 110 -6.03 -26.79 3.44
CA GLU A 110 -5.09 -25.66 3.54
C GLU A 110 -5.68 -24.41 2.88
N ALA A 111 -6.31 -24.56 1.70
CA ALA A 111 -6.95 -23.47 0.99
C ALA A 111 -8.16 -22.89 1.76
N GLU A 112 -9.02 -23.75 2.30
CA GLU A 112 -10.19 -23.34 3.06
C GLU A 112 -9.80 -22.66 4.37
N ASP A 113 -8.78 -23.17 5.08
CA ASP A 113 -8.27 -22.57 6.32
C ASP A 113 -7.60 -21.21 6.05
N ALA A 114 -6.78 -21.09 5.00
CA ALA A 114 -6.16 -19.83 4.59
C ALA A 114 -7.21 -18.78 4.15
N ALA A 115 -8.19 -19.17 3.34
CA ALA A 115 -9.28 -18.28 2.92
C ALA A 115 -10.17 -17.83 4.11
N ALA A 116 -10.38 -18.70 5.10
CA ALA A 116 -11.09 -18.34 6.32
C ALA A 116 -10.33 -17.28 7.15
N MET A 117 -8.99 -17.34 7.18
CA MET A 117 -8.16 -16.37 7.89
C MET A 117 -8.03 -15.02 7.16
N LEU A 118 -8.00 -15.02 5.82
CA LEU A 118 -7.80 -13.82 5.00
C LEU A 118 -9.07 -13.00 4.78
N GLY A 119 -10.25 -13.62 4.92
CA GLY A 119 -11.54 -12.96 4.86
C GLY A 119 -12.33 -13.17 3.55
N PRO A 120 -13.50 -12.54 3.43
CA PRO A 120 -14.54 -12.90 2.45
C PRO A 120 -14.12 -12.75 0.98
N LYS A 121 -13.21 -11.80 0.67
CA LYS A 121 -12.72 -11.59 -0.69
C LYS A 121 -11.85 -12.74 -1.20
N TYR A 122 -11.12 -13.41 -0.31
CA TYR A 122 -10.31 -14.57 -0.68
C TYR A 122 -11.15 -15.84 -0.73
N GLN A 123 -12.24 -15.88 0.05
CA GLN A 123 -13.23 -16.95 0.00
C GLN A 123 -13.99 -16.98 -1.34
N SER A 124 -14.42 -15.83 -1.88
CA SER A 124 -15.05 -15.77 -3.21
C SER A 124 -14.12 -16.27 -4.31
N ARG A 125 -12.83 -15.94 -4.24
CA ARG A 125 -11.80 -16.41 -5.19
C ARG A 125 -11.64 -17.92 -5.16
N LEU A 126 -11.62 -18.51 -3.96
CA LEU A 126 -11.53 -19.95 -3.81
C LEU A 126 -12.79 -20.66 -4.31
N MET A 127 -13.98 -20.12 -4.01
CA MET A 127 -15.25 -20.66 -4.53
C MET A 127 -15.30 -20.57 -6.06
N GLY A 128 -14.74 -19.50 -6.63
CA GLY A 128 -14.49 -19.35 -8.05
C GLY A 128 -13.73 -20.50 -8.68
N LEU A 129 -12.56 -20.81 -8.11
CA LEU A 129 -11.75 -21.96 -8.53
C LEU A 129 -12.52 -23.28 -8.44
N TYR A 130 -13.28 -23.50 -7.36
CA TYR A 130 -14.08 -24.71 -7.19
C TYR A 130 -15.23 -24.83 -8.20
N ALA A 131 -15.87 -23.72 -8.54
CA ALA A 131 -16.89 -23.68 -9.58
C ALA A 131 -16.31 -24.12 -10.94
N ASN A 132 -15.12 -23.63 -11.29
CA ASN A 132 -14.44 -24.00 -12.54
C ASN A 132 -14.10 -25.49 -12.64
N PHE A 133 -13.66 -26.10 -11.53
CA PHE A 133 -13.37 -27.54 -11.50
C PHE A 133 -14.59 -28.43 -11.19
N GLN A 134 -15.79 -27.85 -11.17
CA GLN A 134 -17.04 -28.52 -10.79
C GLN A 134 -16.92 -29.28 -9.45
N ILE A 135 -16.18 -28.70 -8.50
CA ILE A 135 -16.02 -29.23 -7.14
C ILE A 135 -17.11 -28.61 -6.28
N ARG A 136 -17.85 -29.43 -5.53
CA ARG A 136 -18.86 -28.93 -4.59
C ARG A 136 -18.16 -28.13 -3.48
N GLY A 137 -18.30 -26.81 -3.53
CA GLY A 137 -17.74 -25.88 -2.56
C GLY A 137 -18.14 -26.25 -1.12
N GLY A 138 -17.23 -26.07 -0.17
CA GLY A 138 -17.49 -26.40 1.22
C GLY A 138 -18.67 -25.56 1.75
N LYS A 139 -19.60 -26.19 2.50
CA LYS A 139 -20.77 -25.51 3.12
C LYS A 139 -20.41 -24.34 4.06
N ARG A 140 -19.11 -24.11 4.31
CA ARG A 140 -18.57 -23.11 5.23
C ARG A 140 -18.60 -21.69 4.67
N PHE A 141 -18.67 -21.52 3.35
CA PHE A 141 -18.59 -20.20 2.71
C PHE A 141 -19.89 -19.90 1.95
N LYS A 142 -20.57 -18.81 2.31
CA LYS A 142 -21.74 -18.27 1.60
C LYS A 142 -21.33 -17.04 0.79
N VAL A 143 -20.36 -17.20 -0.10
CA VAL A 143 -19.83 -16.09 -0.91
C VAL A 143 -19.90 -16.47 -2.39
N GLU A 144 -20.28 -15.52 -3.22
CA GLU A 144 -20.43 -15.68 -4.67
C GLU A 144 -19.07 -15.99 -5.33
N PRO A 145 -18.99 -16.98 -6.23
CA PRO A 145 -17.74 -17.41 -6.86
C PRO A 145 -17.20 -16.36 -7.85
N SER A 146 -15.88 -16.14 -7.89
CA SER A 146 -15.25 -15.24 -8.88
C SER A 146 -14.62 -15.99 -10.08
N PRO A 147 -14.49 -15.37 -11.27
CA PRO A 147 -13.96 -16.05 -12.47
C PRO A 147 -12.48 -16.51 -12.41
N PRO A 148 -12.07 -17.49 -13.24
CA PRO A 148 -10.73 -18.13 -13.24
C PRO A 148 -9.54 -17.29 -13.78
N LYS A 149 -8.33 -17.71 -13.40
CA LYS A 149 -7.02 -17.07 -13.70
C LYS A 149 -6.49 -17.24 -15.15
N ASN A 150 -6.98 -18.21 -15.93
CA ASN A 150 -6.49 -18.42 -17.31
C ASN A 150 -7.24 -17.60 -18.36
N PHE A 151 -8.47 -17.18 -18.05
CA PHE A 151 -9.19 -16.16 -18.81
C PHE A 151 -8.55 -14.77 -18.66
N LEU A 152 -7.83 -14.58 -17.55
CA LEU A 152 -7.09 -13.39 -17.15
C LEU A 152 -5.92 -13.07 -18.10
N SER A 153 -5.12 -14.06 -18.51
CA SER A 153 -3.86 -13.83 -19.25
C SER A 153 -4.06 -13.33 -20.69
N LYS A 154 -5.05 -13.87 -21.39
CA LYS A 154 -5.46 -13.43 -22.72
C LYS A 154 -6.19 -12.08 -22.68
N ARG A 155 -6.84 -11.76 -21.55
CA ARG A 155 -7.44 -10.45 -21.27
C ARG A 155 -6.34 -9.40 -20.98
N ILE A 156 -5.29 -9.74 -20.21
CA ILE A 156 -4.18 -8.84 -19.83
C ILE A 156 -3.52 -8.13 -21.02
N SER A 157 -3.36 -8.79 -22.18
CA SER A 157 -2.76 -8.18 -23.38
C SER A 157 -3.68 -7.17 -24.07
N LEU A 158 -4.99 -7.44 -24.15
CA LEU A 158 -6.00 -6.49 -24.65
C LEU A 158 -6.30 -5.38 -23.63
N GLU A 159 -6.15 -5.69 -22.35
CA GLU A 159 -6.41 -4.80 -21.23
C GLU A 159 -5.26 -3.81 -21.03
N LYS A 160 -4.01 -4.12 -21.38
CA LYS A 160 -2.89 -3.17 -21.29
C LYS A 160 -3.13 -1.91 -22.14
N GLU A 161 -3.71 -2.08 -23.32
CA GLU A 161 -4.07 -0.99 -24.24
C GLU A 161 -5.31 -0.21 -23.73
N LYS A 162 -6.28 -0.91 -23.12
CA LYS A 162 -7.46 -0.30 -22.47
C LYS A 162 -7.10 0.44 -21.17
N ILE A 163 -6.11 -0.05 -20.42
CA ILE A 163 -5.66 0.45 -19.11
C ILE A 163 -5.07 1.85 -19.23
N GLU A 164 -4.36 2.21 -20.31
CA GLU A 164 -3.83 3.57 -20.46
C GLU A 164 -4.95 4.61 -20.59
N TYR A 165 -6.01 4.29 -21.34
CA TYR A 165 -7.19 5.14 -21.47
C TYR A 165 -8.05 5.14 -20.19
N GLU A 166 -8.21 3.99 -19.54
CA GLU A 166 -8.94 3.84 -18.28
C GLU A 166 -8.19 4.46 -17.08
N TRP A 167 -6.86 4.53 -17.09
CA TRP A 167 -6.06 5.06 -15.99
C TRP A 167 -6.39 6.53 -15.70
N TRP A 168 -6.52 7.35 -16.73
CA TRP A 168 -6.95 8.74 -16.59
C TRP A 168 -8.43 8.89 -16.15
N GLN A 169 -9.24 7.86 -16.40
CA GLN A 169 -10.67 7.81 -16.13
C GLN A 169 -11.01 6.92 -14.92
N THR A 170 -10.05 6.60 -14.06
CA THR A 170 -10.24 5.60 -12.99
C THR A 170 -11.06 6.16 -11.82
N GLU A 171 -12.13 5.44 -11.47
CA GLU A 171 -12.91 5.66 -10.23
C GLU A 171 -12.40 4.76 -9.10
N ASP A 172 -12.06 3.49 -9.40
CA ASP A 172 -11.50 2.55 -8.42
C ASP A 172 -10.03 2.23 -8.71
N SER A 173 -9.14 3.02 -8.15
CA SER A 173 -7.69 2.83 -8.21
C SER A 173 -7.22 1.71 -7.26
N ARG A 174 -6.04 1.12 -7.52
CA ARG A 174 -5.39 0.20 -6.56
C ARG A 174 -5.21 0.87 -5.20
N LEU A 175 -5.03 2.19 -5.19
CA LEU A 175 -4.98 3.04 -4.01
C LEU A 175 -6.30 3.02 -3.22
N SER A 176 -7.45 3.16 -3.87
CA SER A 176 -8.78 3.00 -3.25
C SER A 176 -9.01 1.58 -2.69
N TYR A 177 -8.48 0.56 -3.37
CA TYR A 177 -8.54 -0.83 -2.91
C TYR A 177 -7.57 -1.15 -1.75
N TRP A 178 -6.42 -0.49 -1.72
CA TRP A 178 -5.44 -0.66 -0.63
C TRP A 178 -5.81 0.18 0.59
N LEU A 179 -6.57 1.27 0.40
CA LEU A 179 -7.16 2.13 1.43
C LEU A 179 -8.71 2.04 1.50
N PRO A 180 -9.35 0.87 1.69
CA PRO A 180 -10.79 0.79 1.96
C PRO A 180 -11.21 1.67 3.14
N GLY A 181 -12.12 2.61 2.87
CA GLY A 181 -12.73 3.50 3.86
C GLY A 181 -12.77 4.96 3.45
N LEU A 182 -11.83 5.41 2.61
CA LEU A 182 -11.84 6.77 2.07
C LEU A 182 -12.73 6.84 0.82
N HIS A 183 -14.00 7.22 1.00
CA HIS A 183 -14.93 7.41 -0.11
C HIS A 183 -14.44 8.45 -1.14
N SER A 184 -13.62 9.41 -0.73
CA SER A 184 -13.03 10.43 -1.60
C SER A 184 -12.08 9.84 -2.66
N LEU A 185 -11.40 8.73 -2.38
CA LEU A 185 -10.49 8.07 -3.33
C LEU A 185 -11.23 7.32 -4.46
N LYS A 186 -12.55 7.16 -4.32
CA LYS A 186 -13.42 6.63 -5.38
C LYS A 186 -13.84 7.70 -6.39
N LEU A 187 -13.60 8.97 -6.09
CA LEU A 187 -13.96 10.07 -6.97
C LEU A 187 -12.92 10.22 -8.08
N LYS A 188 -13.40 10.19 -9.32
CA LYS A 188 -12.61 10.41 -10.54
C LYS A 188 -11.73 11.67 -10.47
N LYS A 189 -12.28 12.76 -9.90
CA LYS A 189 -11.58 14.03 -9.72
C LYS A 189 -10.34 13.87 -8.84
N VAL A 190 -10.48 13.17 -7.71
CA VAL A 190 -9.39 12.99 -6.73
C VAL A 190 -8.27 12.14 -7.33
N ASN A 191 -8.60 11.03 -8.00
CA ASN A 191 -7.60 10.19 -8.66
C ASN A 191 -6.80 10.98 -9.73
N ARG A 192 -7.49 11.80 -10.55
CA ARG A 192 -6.79 12.66 -11.52
C ARG A 192 -5.89 13.69 -10.85
N THR A 193 -6.35 14.33 -9.78
CA THR A 193 -5.53 15.28 -9.02
C THR A 193 -4.27 14.59 -8.48
N ILE A 194 -4.39 13.37 -7.96
CA ILE A 194 -3.23 12.59 -7.47
C ILE A 194 -2.28 12.25 -8.62
N ILE A 195 -2.78 11.82 -9.78
CA ILE A 195 -1.96 11.54 -10.97
C ILE A 195 -1.20 12.78 -11.41
N VAL A 196 -1.90 13.90 -11.61
CA VAL A 196 -1.29 15.17 -12.07
C VAL A 196 -0.26 15.66 -11.06
N LEU A 197 -0.59 15.65 -9.77
CA LEU A 197 0.32 16.09 -8.71
C LEU A 197 1.57 15.21 -8.61
N SER A 198 1.40 13.90 -8.69
CA SER A 198 2.53 12.96 -8.57
C SER A 198 3.43 13.04 -9.81
N ALA A 199 2.84 13.08 -11.01
CA ALA A 199 3.59 13.22 -12.25
C ALA A 199 4.31 14.57 -12.34
N SER A 200 3.65 15.67 -11.94
CA SER A 200 4.28 16.99 -11.93
C SER A 200 5.40 17.08 -10.90
N ALA A 201 5.24 16.49 -9.72
CA ALA A 201 6.30 16.43 -8.71
C ALA A 201 7.53 15.67 -9.21
N ILE A 202 7.35 14.48 -9.81
CA ILE A 202 8.45 13.71 -10.40
C ILE A 202 9.16 14.51 -11.49
N LEU A 203 8.39 15.15 -12.37
CA LEU A 203 8.92 15.96 -13.47
C LEU A 203 9.73 17.16 -12.94
N LEU A 204 9.19 17.92 -11.99
CA LEU A 204 9.87 19.06 -11.38
C LEU A 204 11.17 18.65 -10.67
N LEU A 205 11.15 17.57 -9.89
CA LEU A 205 12.35 17.07 -9.20
C LEU A 205 13.41 16.57 -10.20
N SER A 206 12.98 15.91 -11.29
CA SER A 206 13.87 15.45 -12.35
C SER A 206 14.47 16.62 -13.14
N LEU A 207 13.67 17.63 -13.47
CA LEU A 207 14.15 18.84 -14.14
C LEU A 207 15.11 19.63 -13.26
N ASN A 208 14.82 19.73 -11.96
CA ASN A 208 15.74 20.32 -10.99
C ASN A 208 17.07 19.60 -10.95
N THR A 209 17.06 18.26 -10.98
CA THR A 209 18.28 17.44 -10.97
C THR A 209 19.12 17.62 -12.23
N ILE A 210 18.47 17.63 -13.41
CA ILE A 210 19.16 17.61 -14.70
C ILE A 210 19.61 19.01 -15.13
N PHE A 211 18.75 20.01 -15.00
CA PHE A 211 18.97 21.33 -15.56
C PHE A 211 19.21 22.41 -14.51
N GLY A 212 18.84 22.17 -13.26
CA GLY A 212 18.71 23.22 -12.25
C GLY A 212 17.53 24.14 -12.53
N ILE A 213 16.79 24.49 -11.48
CA ILE A 213 15.63 25.42 -11.57
C ILE A 213 15.98 26.78 -10.96
N SER A 214 17.04 26.88 -10.16
CA SER A 214 17.47 28.12 -9.54
C SER A 214 18.25 28.98 -10.53
N ILE A 215 17.81 30.22 -10.74
CA ILE A 215 18.53 31.18 -11.57
C ILE A 215 19.47 31.95 -10.65
N GLY A 216 20.79 31.84 -10.87
CA GLY A 216 21.78 32.61 -10.11
C GLY A 216 21.61 34.12 -10.31
N LEU A 217 22.12 34.95 -9.39
CA LEU A 217 22.01 36.43 -9.44
C LEU A 217 22.50 37.09 -10.75
N GLY A 218 23.30 36.38 -11.55
CA GLY A 218 23.77 36.83 -12.86
C GLY A 218 22.94 36.34 -14.06
N GLY A 219 21.92 35.51 -13.87
CA GLY A 219 21.04 35.00 -14.93
C GLY A 219 21.65 33.97 -15.89
N ILE A 220 22.94 33.65 -15.74
CA ILE A 220 23.70 32.88 -16.75
C ILE A 220 23.81 31.39 -16.38
N ASN A 221 23.71 31.03 -15.10
CA ASN A 221 23.84 29.65 -14.64
C ASN A 221 22.56 29.20 -13.92
N ASN A 222 22.02 28.07 -14.37
CA ASN A 222 20.95 27.35 -13.69
C ASN A 222 21.58 26.41 -12.67
N ASP A 223 21.41 26.70 -11.39
CA ASP A 223 21.82 25.81 -10.33
C ASP A 223 20.67 24.92 -9.88
N THR A 224 21.00 23.71 -9.47
CA THR A 224 20.08 22.79 -8.81
C THR A 224 19.80 23.27 -7.39
N ILE A 225 18.55 23.16 -6.95
CA ILE A 225 18.18 23.38 -5.54
C ILE A 225 18.33 22.06 -4.81
N ASP A 226 19.22 22.01 -3.83
CA ASP A 226 19.34 20.83 -2.97
C ASP A 226 18.23 20.92 -1.90
N LEU A 227 17.20 20.09 -2.05
CA LEU A 227 16.05 20.03 -1.14
C LEU A 227 16.46 19.56 0.26
N SER A 228 17.47 18.70 0.35
CA SER A 228 18.02 18.28 1.65
C SER A 228 18.67 19.46 2.36
N ALA A 229 19.50 20.23 1.66
CA ALA A 229 20.14 21.44 2.18
C ALA A 229 19.12 22.55 2.51
N TYR A 230 18.07 22.69 1.70
CA TYR A 230 16.99 23.66 1.92
C TYR A 230 16.19 23.35 3.18
N ILE A 231 15.80 22.09 3.41
CA ILE A 231 15.05 21.69 4.61
C ILE A 231 15.93 21.85 5.87
N LEU A 232 17.21 21.55 5.75
CA LEU A 232 18.24 21.71 6.79
C LEU A 232 18.69 23.16 7.00
N SER A 233 18.14 24.13 6.27
CA SER A 233 18.53 25.55 6.35
C SER A 233 20.05 25.78 6.23
N MET A 234 20.74 25.00 5.40
CA MET A 234 22.18 25.07 5.20
C MET A 234 22.58 26.35 4.45
N GLU A 235 23.80 26.85 4.68
CA GLU A 235 24.31 28.08 4.04
C GLU A 235 24.43 27.95 2.51
N ARG A 236 24.69 26.74 1.99
CA ARG A 236 24.77 26.47 0.55
C ARG A 236 23.59 25.61 0.11
N ILE A 237 22.64 26.24 -0.58
CA ILE A 237 21.38 25.62 -1.02
C ILE A 237 21.44 25.21 -2.51
N THR A 238 22.36 25.80 -3.27
CA THR A 238 22.47 25.60 -4.72
C THR A 238 23.76 24.89 -5.12
N PHE A 239 23.65 23.97 -6.08
CA PHE A 239 24.77 23.19 -6.63
C PHE A 239 24.71 23.14 -8.15
N SER A 240 25.87 22.98 -8.80
CA SER A 240 25.92 22.88 -10.26
C SER A 240 25.29 21.57 -10.77
N PRO A 241 24.42 21.62 -11.80
CA PRO A 241 23.83 20.41 -12.38
C PRO A 241 24.86 19.54 -13.09
N PRO A 242 24.65 18.21 -13.18
CA PRO A 242 23.56 17.45 -12.54
C PRO A 242 23.88 17.15 -11.06
N HIS A 243 22.91 17.38 -10.18
CA HIS A 243 23.03 17.05 -8.74
C HIS A 243 21.71 16.46 -8.24
N LEU A 244 21.80 15.27 -7.63
CA LEU A 244 20.66 14.57 -7.06
C LEU A 244 20.84 14.45 -5.54
N ASP A 245 19.98 15.15 -4.79
CA ASP A 245 19.98 15.08 -3.34
C ASP A 245 19.16 13.89 -2.82
N SER A 246 19.46 13.48 -1.58
CA SER A 246 18.83 12.32 -0.95
C SER A 246 17.32 12.49 -0.78
N VAL A 247 16.86 13.72 -0.52
CA VAL A 247 15.43 14.02 -0.31
C VAL A 247 14.70 13.99 -1.65
N SER A 248 15.22 14.61 -2.71
CA SER A 248 14.60 14.50 -4.05
C SER A 248 14.56 13.06 -4.55
N LEU A 249 15.60 12.25 -4.32
CA LEU A 249 15.59 10.83 -4.69
C LEU A 249 14.44 10.09 -3.98
N LEU A 250 14.28 10.31 -2.67
CA LEU A 250 13.22 9.69 -1.89
C LEU A 250 11.83 10.14 -2.36
N LEU A 251 11.65 11.44 -2.61
CA LEU A 251 10.39 11.99 -3.12
C LEU A 251 10.05 11.44 -4.52
N ILE A 252 11.02 11.35 -5.43
CA ILE A 252 10.83 10.73 -6.75
C ILE A 252 10.37 9.28 -6.59
N ALA A 253 11.03 8.50 -5.73
CA ALA A 253 10.66 7.12 -5.47
C ALA A 253 9.23 7.01 -4.88
N PHE A 254 8.91 7.86 -3.90
CA PHE A 254 7.61 7.90 -3.26
C PHE A 254 6.48 8.25 -4.23
N PHE A 255 6.62 9.33 -5.02
CA PHE A 255 5.62 9.71 -6.01
C PHE A 255 5.51 8.69 -7.14
N SER A 256 6.60 8.03 -7.52
CA SER A 256 6.57 6.94 -8.51
C SER A 256 5.75 5.75 -8.01
N ILE A 257 5.91 5.39 -6.73
CA ILE A 257 5.11 4.35 -6.08
C ILE A 257 3.63 4.76 -6.05
N ILE A 258 3.32 5.99 -5.61
CA ILE A 258 1.94 6.51 -5.62
C ILE A 258 1.34 6.43 -7.02
N LEU A 259 2.09 6.87 -8.04
CA LEU A 259 1.65 6.87 -9.42
C LEU A 259 1.30 5.44 -9.88
N ASP A 260 2.09 4.42 -9.51
CA ASP A 260 1.75 3.02 -9.80
C ASP A 260 0.47 2.56 -9.09
N PHE A 261 0.24 3.03 -7.86
CA PHE A 261 -0.98 2.73 -7.10
C PHE A 261 -2.23 3.46 -7.63
N THR A 262 -2.10 4.55 -8.40
CA THR A 262 -3.26 5.20 -9.04
C THR A 262 -3.83 4.40 -10.21
N LYS A 263 -3.09 3.40 -10.72
CA LYS A 263 -3.56 2.54 -11.82
C LYS A 263 -4.87 1.83 -11.45
N PRO A 264 -5.75 1.57 -12.43
CA PRO A 264 -7.03 0.93 -12.20
C PRO A 264 -6.83 -0.45 -11.57
N LEU A 265 -7.73 -0.81 -10.65
CA LEU A 265 -7.84 -2.19 -10.22
C LEU A 265 -8.38 -2.99 -11.40
N VAL A 266 -7.61 -3.97 -11.91
CA VAL A 266 -8.07 -4.94 -12.92
C VAL A 266 -9.36 -5.59 -12.39
N LYS A 267 -10.51 -5.12 -12.86
CA LYS A 267 -11.84 -5.61 -12.51
C LYS A 267 -12.27 -6.55 -13.62
N TYR A 268 -12.40 -7.82 -13.28
CA TYR A 268 -13.07 -8.78 -14.14
C TYR A 268 -14.55 -8.41 -14.18
N GLN A 269 -14.96 -7.61 -15.17
CA GLN A 269 -16.36 -7.53 -15.52
C GLN A 269 -16.73 -8.85 -16.22
N GLU A 270 -17.71 -9.52 -15.61
CA GLU A 270 -18.63 -10.45 -16.28
C GLU A 270 -19.46 -9.60 -17.26
N GLU A 271 -19.36 -9.92 -18.54
CA GLU A 271 -20.32 -9.45 -19.55
C GLU A 271 -21.43 -10.52 -19.61
N GLU A 272 -22.68 -10.05 -19.65
CA GLU A 272 -23.95 -10.79 -19.64
C GLU A 272 -24.06 -11.92 -20.67
#